data_AF-C6VSM6-F1
#
_entry.id   AF-C6VSM6-F1
#
_cell.length_a   1.000
_cell.length_b   1.000
_cell.length_c   1.000
_cell.angle_alpha   90.00
_cell.angle_beta   90.00
_cell.angle_gamma   90.00
#
_symmetry.space_group_name_H-M   'P 1'
#
loop_
_entity.id
_entity.type
_entity.pdbx_description
1 polymer ?
#
loop_
_entity_poly.entity_id
_entity_poly.type
_entity_poly.pdbx_seq_one_letter_code
_entity_poly.pdbx_strand_id
1 'polypeptide(L)'
;MKTNSYILIFLFALLLACKKDKDLVEFAPKPEPGPTEVLTVKDFLQKLDVTGAAKIEYDSLNKSFMVSLPDQFNDEEAEVKLTLQRDIFLLDSLGEKSPESVIHYKYSATGPLPLRLIDKAGKNDFLAHVYFNFTGTPTIELLQKEITFNSWGVKIPARFSARTGSIPRAPGQWGGITAKFTNKKTGFSTEAEIGDFETTIGFIGASNFVSDDLFTLELKLFNHNPVIFEGIKFIRGLPNIFFQPSYKYDFKTSDTINISGGYFLPEAKYKLTFSNDDMARPVTAQVAVRDSNWLRVDKIPATLSEGSYLVSVYENDRLIGNGSISIATGNLQAIETIWKGNPAGAVERNTNRPVLNRGEQFNAKPYPIYYGMRDSDFNVARLPRLTFASAAKTVDISPELGVYSWGIAGVYIGFGKYKVPNDLPPGLYTVTATFPDGGKTKPYWSRIEVK
;
A
#
# COMPACT_ATOMS: atom_id res chain seq x y z
N MET A 1 -9.02 -21.70 -53.88
CA MET A 1 -7.60 -22.06 -53.60
C MET A 1 -6.68 -20.93 -54.06
N LYS A 2 -6.40 -19.94 -53.21
CA LYS A 2 -5.35 -18.91 -53.44
C LYS A 2 -5.05 -18.05 -52.20
N THR A 3 -5.34 -18.53 -50.99
CA THR A 3 -5.20 -17.74 -49.74
C THR A 3 -4.35 -18.42 -48.66
N ASN A 4 -3.88 -19.65 -48.89
CA ASN A 4 -3.03 -20.38 -47.94
C ASN A 4 -1.52 -20.34 -48.28
N SER A 5 -1.11 -19.58 -49.30
CA SER A 5 0.30 -19.52 -49.73
C SER A 5 1.08 -18.31 -49.20
N TYR A 6 0.40 -17.30 -48.64
CA TYR A 6 1.06 -16.09 -48.15
C TYR A 6 1.48 -16.15 -46.67
N ILE A 7 0.89 -17.06 -45.89
CA ILE A 7 1.25 -17.24 -44.46
C ILE A 7 2.55 -18.05 -44.31
N LEU A 8 2.88 -18.93 -45.26
CA LEU A 8 4.10 -19.74 -45.20
C LEU A 8 5.37 -18.95 -45.59
N ILE A 9 5.23 -17.92 -46.44
CA ILE A 9 6.38 -17.10 -46.90
C ILE A 9 6.76 -16.03 -45.86
N PHE A 10 5.80 -15.54 -45.05
CA PHE A 10 6.09 -14.57 -44.00
C PHE A 10 6.82 -15.21 -42.79
N LEU A 11 6.62 -16.51 -42.54
CA LEU A 11 7.30 -17.26 -41.49
C LEU A 11 8.76 -17.60 -41.83
N PHE A 12 9.12 -17.73 -43.12
CA PHE A 12 10.52 -17.94 -43.54
C PHE A 12 11.36 -16.65 -43.56
N ALA A 13 10.73 -15.49 -43.77
CA ALA A 13 11.44 -14.20 -43.79
C ALA A 13 11.88 -13.74 -42.39
N LEU A 14 11.19 -14.17 -41.32
CA LEU A 14 11.61 -13.92 -39.94
C LEU A 14 12.79 -14.79 -39.47
N LEU A 15 13.12 -15.86 -40.20
CA LEU A 15 14.26 -16.75 -39.88
C LEU A 15 15.57 -16.35 -40.60
N LEU A 16 15.53 -15.39 -41.54
CA LEU A 16 16.70 -15.00 -42.35
C LEU A 16 17.29 -13.61 -42.00
N ALA A 17 16.76 -12.94 -40.98
CA ALA A 17 17.25 -11.62 -40.53
C ALA A 17 18.06 -11.66 -39.22
N CYS A 18 18.61 -12.81 -38.83
CA CYS A 18 19.71 -12.87 -37.85
C CYS A 18 21.04 -12.70 -38.59
N LYS A 19 21.49 -11.45 -38.73
CA LYS A 19 22.90 -11.17 -39.08
C LYS A 19 23.78 -11.76 -37.98
N LYS A 20 24.67 -12.67 -38.36
CA LYS A 20 25.81 -13.10 -37.54
C LYS A 20 26.71 -11.89 -37.32
N ASP A 21 26.66 -11.31 -36.12
CA ASP A 21 27.81 -10.58 -35.60
C ASP A 21 28.94 -11.59 -35.39
N LYS A 22 29.94 -11.50 -36.28
CA LYS A 22 31.26 -12.07 -36.07
C LYS A 22 31.96 -11.17 -35.07
N ASP A 23 31.83 -11.52 -33.79
CA ASP A 23 32.83 -11.35 -32.72
C ASP A 23 32.16 -11.71 -31.38
N LEU A 24 31.66 -12.94 -31.27
CA LEU A 24 31.40 -13.54 -29.98
C LEU A 24 32.70 -14.19 -29.53
N VAL A 25 33.39 -13.54 -28.59
CA VAL A 25 34.41 -14.17 -27.76
C VAL A 25 33.79 -15.46 -27.22
N GLU A 26 34.31 -16.62 -27.62
CA GLU A 26 33.97 -17.90 -27.00
C GLU A 26 34.36 -17.82 -25.53
N PHE A 27 33.41 -17.42 -24.69
CA PHE A 27 33.48 -17.74 -23.28
C PHE A 27 33.41 -19.26 -23.21
N ALA A 28 34.54 -19.89 -22.92
CA ALA A 28 34.58 -21.29 -22.53
C ALA A 28 33.39 -21.54 -21.58
N PRO A 29 32.58 -22.61 -21.78
CA PRO A 29 31.47 -22.88 -20.90
C PRO A 29 32.03 -22.87 -19.47
N LYS A 30 31.46 -22.00 -18.62
CA LYS A 30 31.79 -22.00 -17.19
C LYS A 30 31.70 -23.46 -16.75
N PRO A 31 32.72 -24.02 -16.07
CA PRO A 31 32.65 -25.39 -15.59
C PRO A 31 31.32 -25.54 -14.86
N GLU A 32 30.60 -26.64 -15.16
CA GLU A 32 29.37 -26.96 -14.46
C GLU A 32 29.62 -26.73 -12.96
N PRO A 33 28.77 -25.97 -12.25
CA PRO A 33 28.94 -25.81 -10.82
C PRO A 33 29.04 -27.22 -10.25
N GLY A 34 30.19 -27.51 -9.64
CA GLY A 34 30.40 -28.78 -8.94
C GLY A 34 29.24 -29.04 -7.98
N PRO A 35 29.01 -30.28 -7.55
CA PRO A 35 27.87 -30.64 -6.72
C PRO A 35 27.77 -29.64 -5.56
N THR A 36 26.72 -28.81 -5.58
CA THR A 36 26.44 -27.89 -4.49
C THR A 36 26.17 -28.76 -3.28
N GLU A 37 27.07 -28.76 -2.30
CA GLU A 37 26.82 -29.45 -1.04
C GLU A 37 25.47 -28.96 -0.51
N VAL A 38 24.52 -29.88 -0.42
CA VAL A 38 23.19 -29.56 0.09
C VAL A 38 23.33 -29.42 1.59
N LEU A 39 23.54 -28.18 2.03
CA LEU A 39 23.59 -27.81 3.43
C LEU A 39 22.29 -28.20 4.14
N THR A 40 22.44 -28.92 5.25
CA THR A 40 21.36 -29.40 6.11
C THR A 40 21.36 -28.68 7.45
N VAL A 41 20.25 -28.77 8.19
CA VAL A 41 20.17 -28.17 9.53
C VAL A 41 21.24 -28.70 10.50
N LYS A 42 21.69 -29.95 10.31
CA LYS A 42 22.69 -30.59 11.18
C LYS A 42 24.08 -29.97 11.03
N ASP A 43 24.35 -29.31 9.90
CA ASP A 43 25.61 -28.61 9.64
C ASP A 43 25.70 -27.30 10.44
N PHE A 44 24.56 -26.79 10.90
CA PHE A 44 24.46 -25.52 11.63
C PHE A 44 24.06 -25.68 13.10
N LEU A 45 23.13 -26.59 13.37
CA LEU A 45 22.45 -26.71 14.66
C LEU A 45 22.56 -28.15 15.18
N GLN A 46 23.10 -28.29 16.39
CA GLN A 46 23.14 -29.57 17.12
C GLN A 46 21.78 -29.88 17.74
N LYS A 47 21.14 -28.88 18.35
CA LYS A 47 19.86 -29.03 19.03
C LYS A 47 19.10 -27.70 19.05
N LEU A 48 17.78 -27.78 18.86
CA LEU A 48 16.81 -26.74 19.22
C LEU A 48 15.95 -27.29 20.36
N ASP A 49 15.83 -26.52 21.44
CA ASP A 49 14.95 -26.83 22.57
C ASP A 49 14.03 -25.64 22.84
N VAL A 50 12.84 -25.90 23.37
CA VAL A 50 11.89 -24.86 23.78
C VAL A 50 11.38 -25.25 25.15
N THR A 51 11.63 -24.39 26.14
CA THR A 51 11.23 -24.64 27.53
C THR A 51 9.72 -24.89 27.58
N GLY A 52 9.29 -25.98 28.21
CA GLY A 52 7.88 -26.33 28.35
C GLY A 52 7.19 -26.91 27.10
N ALA A 53 7.88 -27.07 25.97
CA ALA A 53 7.31 -27.69 24.78
C ALA A 53 7.10 -29.20 24.98
N ALA A 54 5.97 -29.72 24.49
CA ALA A 54 5.65 -31.14 24.52
C ALA A 54 6.38 -31.92 23.41
N LYS A 55 6.60 -31.28 22.26
CA LYS A 55 7.24 -31.90 21.09
C LYS A 55 7.90 -30.85 20.22
N ILE A 56 9.03 -31.22 19.60
CA ILE A 56 9.71 -30.41 18.59
C ILE A 56 10.04 -31.33 17.40
N GLU A 57 9.58 -30.98 16.22
CA GLU A 57 9.83 -31.74 14.98
C GLU A 57 10.51 -30.86 13.93
N TYR A 58 11.48 -31.40 13.22
CA TYR A 58 12.12 -30.71 12.10
C TYR A 58 11.54 -31.20 10.78
N ASP A 59 10.94 -30.29 10.04
CA ASP A 59 10.52 -30.48 8.66
C ASP A 59 11.69 -30.15 7.72
N SER A 60 12.34 -31.21 7.21
CA SER A 60 13.46 -31.08 6.30
C SER A 60 13.10 -30.54 4.92
N LEU A 61 11.84 -30.66 4.48
CA LEU A 61 11.39 -30.17 3.19
C LEU A 61 11.25 -28.65 3.23
N ASN A 62 10.65 -28.12 4.30
CA ASN A 62 10.40 -26.69 4.47
C ASN A 62 11.47 -25.98 5.33
N LYS A 63 12.52 -26.69 5.76
CA LYS A 63 13.58 -26.18 6.64
C LYS A 63 13.02 -25.47 7.88
N SER A 64 12.12 -26.13 8.58
CA SER A 64 11.33 -25.48 9.64
C SER A 64 11.18 -26.38 10.87
N PHE A 65 11.03 -25.76 12.03
CA PHE A 65 10.75 -26.44 13.30
C PHE A 65 9.29 -26.26 13.71
N MET A 66 8.65 -27.36 14.06
CA MET A 66 7.29 -27.41 14.59
C MET A 66 7.35 -27.66 16.08
N VAL A 67 6.98 -26.64 16.87
CA VAL A 67 6.98 -26.69 18.32
C VAL A 67 5.54 -26.85 18.80
N SER A 68 5.24 -27.98 19.44
CA SER A 68 3.95 -28.22 20.08
C SER A 68 4.01 -27.80 21.55
N LEU A 69 3.27 -26.74 21.89
CA LEU A 69 3.09 -26.26 23.25
C LEU A 69 1.87 -26.94 23.89
N PRO A 70 1.99 -27.45 25.13
CA PRO A 70 0.87 -28.09 25.82
C PRO A 70 -0.16 -27.04 26.30
N ASP A 71 -1.38 -27.49 26.59
CA ASP A 71 -2.52 -26.63 26.93
C ASP A 71 -2.32 -25.76 28.17
N GLN A 72 -1.46 -26.18 29.09
CA GLN A 72 -1.09 -25.47 30.31
C GLN A 72 0.05 -24.46 30.14
N PHE A 73 0.62 -24.33 28.93
CA PHE A 73 1.67 -23.35 28.66
C PHE A 73 1.07 -21.93 28.67
N ASN A 74 1.55 -21.08 29.58
CA ASN A 74 0.96 -19.76 29.85
C ASN A 74 1.97 -18.60 29.79
N ASP A 75 3.22 -18.87 29.42
CA ASP A 75 4.24 -17.83 29.33
C ASP A 75 3.94 -16.91 28.14
N GLU A 76 4.15 -15.61 28.30
CA GLU A 76 3.91 -14.63 27.22
C GLU A 76 4.91 -14.77 26.06
N GLU A 77 6.08 -15.35 26.35
CA GLU A 77 7.18 -15.57 25.42
C GLU A 77 7.67 -17.01 25.51
N ALA A 78 8.02 -17.59 24.36
CA ALA A 78 8.69 -18.88 24.30
C ALA A 78 10.20 -18.67 24.43
N GLU A 79 10.82 -19.43 25.34
CA GLU A 79 12.27 -19.47 25.49
C GLU A 79 12.84 -20.56 24.56
N VAL A 80 13.43 -20.13 23.44
CA VAL A 80 14.04 -21.00 22.42
C VAL A 80 15.54 -21.08 22.68
N LYS A 81 16.03 -22.28 22.98
CA LYS A 81 17.45 -22.58 23.26
C LYS A 81 18.10 -23.26 22.06
N LEU A 82 19.15 -22.67 21.55
CA LEU A 82 19.93 -23.16 20.42
C LEU A 82 21.25 -23.74 20.93
N THR A 83 21.59 -24.95 20.49
CA THR A 83 22.95 -25.50 20.61
C THR A 83 23.54 -25.52 19.21
N LEU A 84 24.40 -24.56 18.91
CA LEU A 84 24.99 -24.37 17.59
C LEU A 84 26.16 -25.32 17.36
N GLN A 85 26.44 -25.65 16.09
CA GLN A 85 27.69 -26.30 15.73
C GLN A 85 28.88 -25.36 15.97
N ARG A 86 30.09 -25.94 16.05
CA ARG A 86 31.31 -25.15 16.21
C ARG A 86 31.48 -24.15 15.07
N ASP A 87 31.88 -22.93 15.40
CA ASP A 87 32.10 -21.83 14.44
C ASP A 87 30.83 -21.39 13.66
N ILE A 88 29.64 -21.72 14.15
CA ILE A 88 28.35 -21.20 13.67
C ILE A 88 27.81 -20.13 14.64
N PHE A 89 27.18 -19.10 14.10
CA PHE A 89 26.61 -17.97 14.83
C PHE A 89 25.16 -17.73 14.45
N LEU A 90 24.34 -17.32 15.41
CA LEU A 90 23.02 -16.73 15.16
C LEU A 90 23.22 -15.30 14.65
N LEU A 91 22.43 -14.87 13.66
CA LEU A 91 22.34 -13.47 13.27
C LEU A 91 21.19 -12.77 14.00
N ASP A 92 21.45 -11.57 14.52
CA ASP A 92 20.42 -10.72 15.09
C ASP A 92 19.57 -10.01 14.02
N SER A 93 18.64 -9.15 14.45
CA SER A 93 17.75 -8.41 13.54
C SER A 93 18.47 -7.37 12.66
N LEU A 94 19.71 -7.01 12.99
CA LEU A 94 20.56 -6.14 12.18
C LEU A 94 21.48 -6.92 11.23
N GLY A 95 21.50 -8.25 11.36
CA GLY A 95 22.37 -9.13 10.58
C GLY A 95 23.78 -9.29 11.17
N GLU A 96 23.97 -8.90 12.43
CA GLU A 96 25.24 -9.03 13.15
C GLU A 96 25.32 -10.38 13.87
N LYS A 97 26.54 -10.91 14.04
CA LYS A 97 26.78 -12.19 14.72
C LYS A 97 26.48 -12.03 16.21
N SER A 98 25.44 -12.69 16.68
CA SER A 98 25.06 -12.70 18.09
C SER A 98 25.80 -13.81 18.85
N PRO A 99 26.32 -13.52 20.06
CA PRO A 99 26.80 -14.55 20.98
C PRO A 99 25.63 -15.26 21.70
N GLU A 100 24.40 -14.75 21.56
CA GLU A 100 23.23 -15.31 22.22
C GLU A 100 22.81 -16.64 21.58
N SER A 101 22.46 -17.58 22.44
CA SER A 101 21.94 -18.89 22.07
C SER A 101 20.57 -19.16 22.68
N VAL A 102 19.97 -18.15 23.32
CA VAL A 102 18.65 -18.21 23.94
C VAL A 102 17.85 -17.02 23.42
N ILE A 103 16.68 -17.28 22.85
CA ILE A 103 15.81 -16.26 22.28
C ILE A 103 14.49 -16.30 23.05
N HIS A 104 14.07 -15.16 23.58
CA HIS A 104 12.73 -14.98 24.12
C HIS A 104 11.85 -14.42 23.00
N TYR A 105 10.84 -15.18 22.59
CA TYR A 105 10.02 -14.85 21.43
C TYR A 105 8.54 -14.78 21.79
N LYS A 106 7.93 -13.62 21.55
CA LYS A 106 6.48 -13.46 21.57
C LYS A 106 5.88 -14.19 20.37
N TYR A 107 5.40 -15.41 20.60
CA TYR A 107 4.89 -16.31 19.56
C TYR A 107 3.38 -16.18 19.30
N SER A 108 2.62 -15.65 20.27
CA SER A 108 1.16 -15.67 20.23
C SER A 108 0.62 -14.66 19.21
N ALA A 109 -0.03 -15.15 18.16
CA ALA A 109 -0.62 -14.35 17.06
C ALA A 109 0.39 -13.48 16.32
N THR A 110 1.65 -13.92 16.27
CA THR A 110 2.74 -13.31 15.51
C THR A 110 3.23 -14.29 14.45
N GLY A 111 4.05 -13.83 13.51
CA GLY A 111 4.70 -14.72 12.54
C GLY A 111 5.54 -15.82 13.21
N PRO A 112 6.01 -16.83 12.46
CA PRO A 112 7.01 -17.75 12.99
C PRO A 112 8.32 -17.00 13.30
N LEU A 113 9.10 -17.50 14.27
CA LEU A 113 10.43 -16.97 14.58
C LEU A 113 11.41 -17.32 13.45
N PRO A 114 11.97 -16.34 12.73
CA PRO A 114 13.05 -16.61 11.79
C PRO A 114 14.37 -16.84 12.54
N LEU A 115 15.05 -17.93 12.23
CA LEU A 115 16.39 -18.26 12.70
C LEU A 115 17.34 -18.21 11.52
N ARG A 116 18.28 -17.29 11.54
CA ARG A 116 19.32 -17.17 10.51
C ARG A 116 20.67 -17.51 11.11
N LEU A 117 21.27 -18.61 10.64
CA LEU A 117 22.51 -19.16 11.15
C LEU A 117 23.60 -19.01 10.09
N ILE A 118 24.77 -18.52 10.47
CA ILE A 118 25.87 -18.29 9.54
C ILE A 118 27.16 -18.91 10.05
N ASP A 119 27.98 -19.40 9.14
CA ASP A 119 29.34 -19.81 9.50
C ASP A 119 30.24 -18.61 9.82
N LYS A 120 31.34 -18.88 10.53
CA LYS A 120 32.34 -17.87 10.89
C LYS A 120 32.88 -17.10 9.69
N ALA A 121 33.01 -17.78 8.54
CA ALA A 121 33.53 -17.22 7.31
C ALA A 121 32.53 -16.31 6.57
N GLY A 122 31.24 -16.34 6.95
CA GLY A 122 30.17 -15.61 6.27
C GLY A 122 29.81 -16.20 4.90
N LYS A 123 30.20 -17.45 4.62
CA LYS A 123 30.04 -18.08 3.31
C LYS A 123 28.80 -18.95 3.22
N ASN A 124 28.43 -19.61 4.32
CA ASN A 124 27.29 -20.51 4.38
C ASN A 124 26.23 -19.94 5.33
N ASP A 125 25.00 -19.82 4.84
CA ASP A 125 23.84 -19.25 5.55
C ASP A 125 22.70 -20.28 5.53
N PHE A 126 22.06 -20.46 6.68
CA PHE A 126 20.90 -21.31 6.87
C PHE A 126 19.77 -20.53 7.54
N LEU A 127 18.68 -20.35 6.80
CA LEU A 127 17.44 -19.78 7.31
C LEU A 127 16.44 -20.90 7.62
N ALA A 128 15.97 -20.93 8.86
CA ALA A 128 14.86 -21.76 9.30
C ALA A 128 13.78 -20.93 9.99
N HIS A 129 12.57 -21.46 10.05
CA HIS A 129 11.45 -20.87 10.77
C HIS A 129 11.01 -21.79 11.91
N VAL A 130 10.79 -21.22 13.09
CA VAL A 130 10.22 -21.94 14.24
C VAL A 130 8.77 -21.49 14.39
N TYR A 131 7.85 -22.44 14.22
CA TYR A 131 6.44 -22.20 14.40
C TYR A 131 6.01 -22.82 15.73
N PHE A 132 5.10 -22.12 16.41
CA PHE A 132 4.55 -22.55 17.68
C PHE A 132 3.10 -22.94 17.46
N ASN A 133 2.72 -24.12 17.92
CA ASN A 133 1.35 -24.61 17.82
C ASN A 133 0.85 -25.05 19.20
N PHE A 134 -0.38 -24.71 19.54
CA PHE A 134 -1.05 -25.22 20.73
C PHE A 134 -1.86 -26.45 20.37
N THR A 135 -1.79 -27.48 21.21
CA THR A 135 -2.64 -28.67 21.05
C THR A 135 -4.11 -28.38 21.37
N GLY A 136 -4.38 -27.44 22.29
CA GLY A 136 -5.72 -27.06 22.72
C GLY A 136 -6.39 -26.04 21.83
N THR A 137 -7.73 -25.98 21.90
CA THR A 137 -8.53 -25.02 21.12
C THR A 137 -8.25 -23.58 21.58
N PRO A 138 -7.86 -22.67 20.67
CA PRO A 138 -7.65 -21.27 21.00
C PRO A 138 -8.95 -20.65 21.51
N THR A 139 -8.84 -19.83 22.55
CA THR A 139 -10.00 -19.06 23.02
C THR A 139 -9.97 -17.71 22.33
N ILE A 140 -11.03 -17.40 21.59
CA ILE A 140 -11.20 -16.13 20.89
C ILE A 140 -12.33 -15.37 21.57
N GLU A 141 -12.06 -14.13 21.90
CA GLU A 141 -13.04 -13.18 22.41
C GLU A 141 -13.40 -12.19 21.30
N LEU A 142 -14.69 -12.02 21.05
CA LEU A 142 -15.21 -10.94 20.21
C LEU A 142 -15.49 -9.72 21.09
N LEU A 143 -14.78 -8.62 20.83
CA LEU A 143 -14.82 -7.40 21.64
C LEU A 143 -16.12 -6.61 21.44
N GLN A 144 -16.70 -6.67 20.25
CA GLN A 144 -17.98 -6.04 19.93
C GLN A 144 -18.68 -6.75 18.77
N LYS A 145 -20.01 -6.74 18.79
CA LYS A 145 -20.85 -7.34 17.73
C LYS A 145 -21.18 -6.37 16.59
N GLU A 146 -21.01 -5.08 16.82
CA GLU A 146 -21.17 -4.05 15.80
C GLU A 146 -19.84 -3.82 15.09
N ILE A 147 -19.75 -4.19 13.82
CA ILE A 147 -18.50 -4.13 13.04
C ILE A 147 -18.62 -3.04 11.99
N THR A 148 -17.73 -2.06 12.05
CA THR A 148 -17.67 -1.02 11.02
C THR A 148 -17.03 -1.56 9.75
N PHE A 149 -17.60 -1.24 8.59
CA PHE A 149 -17.03 -1.58 7.28
C PHE A 149 -17.03 -0.37 6.35
N ASN A 150 -16.01 -0.27 5.49
CA ASN A 150 -15.91 0.75 4.46
C ASN A 150 -15.15 0.19 3.24
N SER A 151 -14.83 1.03 2.24
CA SER A 151 -14.11 0.58 1.04
C SER A 151 -12.74 -0.04 1.27
N TRP A 152 -12.06 0.21 2.40
CA TRP A 152 -10.82 -0.48 2.75
C TRP A 152 -11.07 -1.91 3.24
N GLY A 153 -12.30 -2.21 3.68
CA GLY A 153 -12.70 -3.52 4.14
C GLY A 153 -13.28 -3.49 5.55
N VAL A 154 -13.05 -4.59 6.26
CA VAL A 154 -13.53 -4.88 7.60
C VAL A 154 -12.33 -5.22 8.48
N LYS A 155 -12.28 -4.64 9.68
CA LYS A 155 -11.40 -5.11 10.76
C LYS A 155 -12.26 -5.88 11.75
N ILE A 156 -11.93 -7.15 11.98
CA ILE A 156 -12.68 -8.01 12.90
C ILE A 156 -12.25 -7.68 14.33
N PRO A 157 -13.15 -7.19 15.20
CA PRO A 157 -12.79 -6.75 16.54
C PRO A 157 -12.74 -7.95 17.48
N ALA A 158 -11.81 -8.86 17.23
CA ALA A 158 -11.59 -10.06 18.04
C ALA A 158 -10.14 -10.11 18.52
N ARG A 159 -9.90 -10.88 19.58
CA ARG A 159 -8.55 -11.18 20.07
C ARG A 159 -8.48 -12.62 20.55
N PHE A 160 -7.28 -13.17 20.54
CA PHE A 160 -7.00 -14.37 21.32
C PHE A 160 -6.96 -13.98 22.80
N SER A 161 -7.84 -14.57 23.62
CA SER A 161 -7.85 -14.36 25.07
C SER A 161 -6.96 -15.37 25.79
N ALA A 162 -6.64 -16.50 25.14
CA ALA A 162 -5.63 -17.45 25.59
C ALA A 162 -5.23 -18.41 24.44
N ARG A 163 -4.07 -19.07 24.58
CA ARG A 163 -3.70 -20.29 23.85
C ARG A 163 -3.67 -20.13 22.33
N THR A 164 -2.81 -19.26 21.82
CA THR A 164 -2.58 -19.19 20.36
C THR A 164 -1.11 -19.33 20.04
N GLY A 165 -0.84 -20.09 18.97
CA GLY A 165 0.49 -20.27 18.43
C GLY A 165 0.89 -19.11 17.51
N SER A 166 1.93 -19.34 16.71
CA SER A 166 2.28 -18.45 15.61
C SER A 166 1.21 -18.49 14.52
N ILE A 167 1.13 -17.45 13.70
CA ILE A 167 0.26 -17.38 12.51
C ILE A 167 1.14 -17.03 11.29
N PRO A 168 1.23 -17.91 10.28
CA PRO A 168 0.68 -19.27 10.22
C PRO A 168 1.30 -20.21 11.28
N ARG A 169 0.66 -21.37 11.50
CA ARG A 169 1.07 -22.37 12.50
C ARG A 169 1.99 -23.45 11.94
N ALA A 170 2.05 -23.59 10.61
CA ALA A 170 2.91 -24.53 9.92
C ALA A 170 3.39 -23.99 8.56
N PRO A 171 4.51 -24.51 8.02
CA PRO A 171 4.95 -24.18 6.67
C PRO A 171 3.89 -24.50 5.61
N GLY A 172 3.87 -23.70 4.53
CA GLY A 172 2.96 -23.90 3.41
C GLY A 172 1.50 -23.48 3.68
N GLN A 173 1.17 -23.06 4.90
CA GLN A 173 -0.12 -22.46 5.21
C GLN A 173 -0.10 -20.97 4.83
N TRP A 174 -0.91 -20.60 3.84
CA TRP A 174 -1.26 -19.21 3.59
C TRP A 174 -2.38 -18.80 4.57
N GLY A 175 -2.30 -17.60 5.15
CA GLY A 175 -3.35 -16.95 5.94
C GLY A 175 -3.98 -17.80 7.06
N GLY A 176 -3.47 -17.71 8.29
CA GLY A 176 -3.79 -18.71 9.33
C GLY A 176 -5.20 -18.72 9.94
N ILE A 177 -6.03 -17.69 9.75
CA ILE A 177 -7.40 -17.66 10.25
C ILE A 177 -8.35 -17.40 9.07
N THR A 178 -9.26 -18.33 8.79
CA THR A 178 -10.35 -18.07 7.84
C THR A 178 -11.52 -17.44 8.59
N ALA A 179 -11.87 -16.21 8.22
CA ALA A 179 -13.05 -15.53 8.73
C ALA A 179 -14.18 -15.62 7.71
N LYS A 180 -15.32 -16.16 8.11
CA LYS A 180 -16.50 -16.31 7.28
C LYS A 180 -17.70 -15.60 7.89
N PHE A 181 -18.31 -14.70 7.14
CA PHE A 181 -19.56 -14.07 7.50
C PHE A 181 -20.71 -14.70 6.73
N THR A 182 -21.79 -15.05 7.43
CA THR A 182 -22.99 -15.64 6.82
C THR A 182 -24.24 -14.91 7.30
N ASN A 183 -25.04 -14.39 6.37
CA ASN A 183 -26.39 -13.91 6.63
C ASN A 183 -27.37 -15.07 6.42
N LYS A 184 -27.88 -15.63 7.51
CA LYS A 184 -28.80 -16.80 7.47
C LYS A 184 -30.13 -16.48 6.79
N LYS A 185 -30.56 -15.21 6.76
CA LYS A 185 -31.85 -14.79 6.19
C LYS A 185 -31.80 -14.69 4.67
N THR A 186 -30.71 -14.16 4.12
CA THR A 186 -30.54 -14.01 2.66
C THR A 186 -29.78 -15.17 2.02
N GLY A 187 -29.09 -15.99 2.82
CA GLY A 187 -28.20 -17.04 2.34
C GLY A 187 -26.84 -16.52 1.84
N PHE A 188 -26.60 -15.21 1.89
CA PHE A 188 -25.32 -14.62 1.51
C PHE A 188 -24.21 -15.07 2.46
N SER A 189 -23.07 -15.48 1.90
CA SER A 189 -21.89 -15.84 2.66
C SER A 189 -20.64 -15.37 1.94
N THR A 190 -19.64 -14.92 2.71
CA THR A 190 -18.35 -14.48 2.20
C THR A 190 -17.26 -14.82 3.20
N GLU A 191 -16.07 -15.14 2.72
CA GLU A 191 -14.94 -15.52 3.55
C GLU A 191 -13.63 -14.92 3.05
N ALA A 192 -12.71 -14.71 3.97
CA ALA A 192 -11.37 -14.24 3.69
C ALA A 192 -10.39 -14.84 4.69
N GLU A 193 -9.15 -15.05 4.25
CA GLU A 193 -8.05 -15.41 5.14
C GLU A 193 -7.45 -14.15 5.77
N ILE A 194 -7.21 -14.21 7.07
CA ILE A 194 -6.70 -13.11 7.88
C ILE A 194 -5.40 -13.57 8.56
N GLY A 195 -4.36 -12.73 8.53
CA GLY A 195 -3.09 -13.00 9.21
C GLY A 195 -3.14 -12.73 10.71
N ASP A 196 -3.94 -11.73 11.10
CA ASP A 196 -4.25 -11.38 12.48
C ASP A 196 -5.59 -10.61 12.51
N PHE A 197 -6.06 -10.28 13.72
CA PHE A 197 -7.26 -9.45 13.91
C PHE A 197 -6.99 -7.94 13.79
N GLU A 198 -5.73 -7.53 13.65
CA GLU A 198 -5.36 -6.12 13.49
C GLU A 198 -5.50 -5.63 12.03
N THR A 199 -5.44 -6.57 11.09
CA THR A 199 -5.50 -6.35 9.66
C THR A 199 -6.92 -5.97 9.19
N THR A 200 -7.00 -4.99 8.28
CA THR A 200 -8.26 -4.65 7.57
C THR A 200 -8.34 -5.43 6.27
N ILE A 201 -9.49 -6.08 6.02
CA ILE A 201 -9.61 -7.08 4.95
C ILE A 201 -10.85 -6.82 4.11
N GLY A 202 -10.66 -6.85 2.79
CA GLY A 202 -11.75 -6.76 1.83
C GLY A 202 -12.44 -8.12 1.66
N PHE A 203 -13.77 -8.12 1.72
CA PHE A 203 -14.59 -9.30 1.43
C PHE A 203 -15.25 -9.16 0.06
N ILE A 204 -15.26 -10.25 -0.71
CA ILE A 204 -16.00 -10.29 -1.98
C ILE A 204 -17.50 -10.14 -1.67
N GLY A 205 -18.18 -9.25 -2.41
CA GLY A 205 -19.60 -9.00 -2.23
C GLY A 205 -19.95 -8.25 -0.94
N ALA A 206 -18.99 -7.55 -0.32
CA ALA A 206 -19.21 -6.78 0.92
C ALA A 206 -20.27 -5.67 0.83
N SER A 207 -20.81 -5.36 -0.37
CA SER A 207 -22.00 -4.52 -0.49
C SER A 207 -23.23 -5.11 0.19
N ASN A 208 -23.28 -6.44 0.37
CA ASN A 208 -24.35 -7.12 1.11
C ASN A 208 -24.28 -6.87 2.63
N PHE A 209 -23.18 -6.30 3.14
CA PHE A 209 -23.10 -5.83 4.53
C PHE A 209 -23.91 -4.54 4.75
N VAL A 210 -24.32 -3.84 3.68
CA VAL A 210 -25.25 -2.71 3.75
C VAL A 210 -26.67 -3.24 3.94
N SER A 211 -26.98 -3.75 5.14
CA SER A 211 -28.31 -4.21 5.53
C SER A 211 -28.50 -4.13 7.04
N ASP A 212 -29.75 -4.15 7.49
CA ASP A 212 -30.10 -4.28 8.92
C ASP A 212 -30.07 -5.73 9.41
N ASP A 213 -29.70 -6.69 8.54
CA ASP A 213 -29.68 -8.10 8.88
C ASP A 213 -28.50 -8.45 9.81
N LEU A 214 -28.69 -9.49 10.60
CA LEU A 214 -27.66 -10.02 11.48
C LEU A 214 -26.89 -11.16 10.80
N PHE A 215 -25.59 -11.14 10.97
CA PHE A 215 -24.65 -12.11 10.44
C PHE A 215 -24.16 -13.07 11.55
N THR A 216 -23.70 -14.23 11.11
CA THR A 216 -22.88 -15.15 11.89
C THR A 216 -21.44 -15.01 11.43
N LEU A 217 -20.50 -14.82 12.36
CA LEU A 217 -19.07 -14.90 12.12
C LEU A 217 -18.58 -16.28 12.54
N GLU A 218 -17.99 -17.01 11.60
CA GLU A 218 -17.26 -18.25 11.85
C GLU A 218 -15.76 -17.98 11.66
N LEU A 219 -14.97 -18.24 12.69
CA LEU A 219 -13.51 -18.17 12.66
C LEU A 219 -12.96 -19.59 12.67
N LYS A 220 -12.37 -20.00 11.56
CA LYS A 220 -11.75 -21.31 11.41
C LYS A 220 -10.25 -21.19 11.49
N LEU A 221 -9.66 -21.95 12.41
CA LEU A 221 -8.23 -22.14 12.52
C LEU A 221 -7.88 -23.55 12.08
N PHE A 222 -6.68 -23.73 11.55
CA PHE A 222 -6.20 -25.05 11.14
C PHE A 222 -6.24 -26.05 12.31
N ASN A 223 -6.74 -27.25 12.07
CA ASN A 223 -6.88 -28.33 13.05
C ASN A 223 -7.69 -28.00 14.32
N HIS A 224 -8.53 -26.97 14.29
CA HIS A 224 -9.46 -26.67 15.38
C HIS A 224 -10.90 -26.61 14.89
N ASN A 225 -11.82 -26.85 15.82
CA ASN A 225 -13.24 -26.57 15.57
C ASN A 225 -13.42 -25.07 15.35
N PRO A 226 -14.29 -24.65 14.42
CA PRO A 226 -14.59 -23.24 14.21
C PRO A 226 -15.19 -22.58 15.46
N VAL A 227 -14.78 -21.35 15.73
CA VAL A 227 -15.40 -20.50 16.75
C VAL A 227 -16.50 -19.67 16.09
N ILE A 228 -17.72 -19.77 16.60
CA ILE A 228 -18.90 -19.16 15.99
C ILE A 228 -19.45 -18.05 16.89
N PHE A 229 -19.63 -16.86 16.33
CA PHE A 229 -20.30 -15.73 16.96
C PHE A 229 -21.57 -15.36 16.19
N GLU A 230 -22.69 -15.29 16.90
CA GLU A 230 -23.98 -14.90 16.33
C GLU A 230 -24.38 -13.47 16.69
N GLY A 231 -25.22 -12.87 15.83
CA GLY A 231 -25.78 -11.54 16.04
C GLY A 231 -24.81 -10.42 15.68
N ILE A 232 -23.95 -10.64 14.68
CA ILE A 232 -23.03 -9.62 14.17
C ILE A 232 -23.81 -8.62 13.33
N LYS A 233 -23.71 -7.33 13.65
CA LYS A 233 -24.31 -6.25 12.88
C LYS A 233 -23.22 -5.46 12.20
N PHE A 234 -23.34 -5.26 10.89
CA PHE A 234 -22.44 -4.37 10.17
C PHE A 234 -22.95 -2.92 10.24
N ILE A 235 -22.06 -2.00 10.59
CA ILE A 235 -22.33 -0.56 10.56
C ILE A 235 -21.53 0.03 9.42
N ARG A 236 -22.22 0.69 8.48
CA ARG A 236 -21.53 1.36 7.39
C ARG A 236 -20.68 2.52 7.93
N GLY A 237 -19.38 2.42 7.74
CA GLY A 237 -18.42 3.48 8.02
C GLY A 237 -18.47 4.58 6.97
N LEU A 238 -17.63 5.61 7.15
CA LEU A 238 -17.43 6.61 6.11
C LEU A 238 -16.82 5.97 4.85
N PRO A 239 -17.38 6.20 3.65
CA PRO A 239 -16.74 5.81 2.40
C PRO A 239 -15.38 6.50 2.24
N ASN A 240 -14.38 5.80 1.72
CA ASN A 240 -13.10 6.41 1.34
C ASN A 240 -13.10 6.67 -0.16
N ILE A 241 -12.92 7.93 -0.54
CA ILE A 241 -13.26 8.42 -1.87
C ILE A 241 -12.02 8.46 -2.75
N PHE A 242 -12.14 7.93 -3.97
CA PHE A 242 -11.11 7.93 -5.00
C PHE A 242 -11.69 8.41 -6.32
N PHE A 243 -11.08 9.43 -6.90
CA PHE A 243 -11.45 9.93 -8.23
C PHE A 243 -10.87 9.02 -9.31
N GLN A 244 -11.67 8.72 -10.35
CA GLN A 244 -11.34 7.69 -11.33
C GLN A 244 -11.41 8.22 -12.77
N PRO A 245 -10.43 7.86 -13.62
CA PRO A 245 -9.24 7.08 -13.27
C PRO A 245 -8.27 7.88 -12.38
N SER A 246 -7.58 7.21 -11.44
CA SER A 246 -6.74 7.87 -10.42
C SER A 246 -5.62 8.73 -10.99
N TYR A 247 -5.12 8.42 -12.19
CA TYR A 247 -4.07 9.18 -12.87
C TYR A 247 -4.60 10.46 -13.56
N LYS A 248 -5.90 10.58 -13.83
CA LYS A 248 -6.44 11.73 -14.57
C LYS A 248 -6.52 12.95 -13.66
N TYR A 249 -5.93 14.05 -14.10
CA TYR A 249 -5.91 15.33 -13.38
C TYR A 249 -6.58 16.45 -14.19
N ASP A 250 -6.44 16.46 -15.50
CA ASP A 250 -7.05 17.42 -16.43
C ASP A 250 -8.45 16.95 -16.87
N PHE A 251 -9.42 17.84 -16.75
CA PHE A 251 -10.80 17.62 -17.13
C PHE A 251 -11.30 18.76 -18.01
N LYS A 252 -12.18 18.45 -18.96
CA LYS A 252 -12.99 19.45 -19.66
C LYS A 252 -14.33 19.60 -18.96
N THR A 253 -15.01 20.74 -19.12
CA THR A 253 -16.36 20.93 -18.54
C THR A 253 -17.38 19.91 -19.08
N SER A 254 -17.13 19.36 -20.27
CA SER A 254 -17.90 18.27 -20.89
C SER A 254 -17.60 16.87 -20.31
N ASP A 255 -16.55 16.74 -19.50
CA ASP A 255 -16.14 15.43 -18.97
C ASP A 255 -17.04 14.98 -17.82
N THR A 256 -17.14 13.67 -17.67
CA THR A 256 -17.71 13.02 -16.50
C THR A 256 -16.62 12.80 -15.45
N ILE A 257 -16.93 13.08 -14.18
CA ILE A 257 -16.10 12.67 -13.04
C ILE A 257 -16.72 11.40 -12.44
N ASN A 258 -15.93 10.33 -12.40
CA ASN A 258 -16.29 9.11 -11.68
C ASN A 258 -15.57 9.09 -10.35
N ILE A 259 -16.29 8.67 -9.32
CA ILE A 259 -15.79 8.62 -7.95
C ILE A 259 -16.08 7.21 -7.42
N SER A 260 -15.05 6.43 -7.16
CA SER A 260 -15.17 5.16 -6.44
C SER A 260 -14.99 5.40 -4.96
N GLY A 261 -15.55 4.56 -4.11
CA GLY A 261 -15.27 4.67 -2.67
C GLY A 261 -16.11 3.84 -1.73
N GLY A 262 -16.99 3.01 -2.31
CA GLY A 262 -17.61 1.88 -1.64
C GLY A 262 -18.79 2.25 -0.73
N TYR A 263 -19.82 1.41 -0.82
CA TYR A 263 -21.06 1.41 -0.06
C TYR A 263 -21.82 2.74 -0.03
N PHE A 264 -21.92 3.41 -1.18
CA PHE A 264 -22.83 4.54 -1.33
C PHE A 264 -24.28 4.09 -1.18
N LEU A 265 -25.01 4.79 -0.31
CA LEU A 265 -26.45 4.60 -0.09
C LEU A 265 -27.25 5.29 -1.20
N PRO A 266 -28.12 4.59 -1.95
CA PRO A 266 -28.93 5.18 -3.02
C PRO A 266 -29.83 6.34 -2.57
N GLU A 267 -30.30 6.31 -1.33
CA GLU A 267 -31.20 7.30 -0.72
C GLU A 267 -30.48 8.54 -0.16
N ALA A 268 -29.16 8.49 0.00
CA ALA A 268 -28.39 9.62 0.48
C ALA A 268 -28.17 10.67 -0.63
N LYS A 269 -28.12 11.95 -0.25
CA LYS A 269 -27.85 13.04 -1.20
C LYS A 269 -26.35 13.26 -1.32
N TYR A 270 -25.78 13.18 -2.51
CA TYR A 270 -24.36 13.46 -2.73
C TYR A 270 -24.16 14.76 -3.49
N LYS A 271 -23.15 15.53 -3.09
CA LYS A 271 -22.74 16.75 -3.78
C LYS A 271 -21.22 16.82 -3.89
N LEU A 272 -20.75 17.37 -5.00
CA LEU A 272 -19.34 17.66 -5.25
C LEU A 272 -19.18 19.17 -5.29
N THR A 273 -18.31 19.74 -4.45
CA THR A 273 -17.98 21.16 -4.52
C THR A 273 -16.62 21.36 -5.17
N PHE A 274 -16.49 22.44 -5.93
CA PHE A 274 -15.27 22.90 -6.56
C PHE A 274 -14.87 24.21 -5.89
N SER A 275 -13.62 24.30 -5.44
CA SER A 275 -13.10 25.50 -4.77
C SER A 275 -11.63 25.73 -5.09
N ASN A 276 -11.22 26.99 -5.07
CA ASN A 276 -9.83 27.42 -5.03
C ASN A 276 -9.75 28.80 -4.34
N ASP A 277 -8.54 29.30 -4.09
CA ASP A 277 -8.34 30.54 -3.32
C ASP A 277 -8.78 31.82 -4.03
N ASP A 278 -9.03 31.76 -5.35
CA ASP A 278 -9.49 32.89 -6.15
C ASP A 278 -11.03 32.96 -6.23
N MET A 279 -11.74 31.95 -5.72
CA MET A 279 -13.21 31.90 -5.67
C MET A 279 -13.76 32.48 -4.36
N ALA A 280 -14.76 33.37 -4.48
CA ALA A 280 -15.47 33.90 -3.31
C ALA A 280 -16.36 32.84 -2.63
N ARG A 281 -16.91 31.89 -3.39
CA ARG A 281 -17.74 30.79 -2.89
C ARG A 281 -17.50 29.53 -3.73
N PRO A 282 -17.52 28.33 -3.13
CA PRO A 282 -17.47 27.08 -3.88
C PRO A 282 -18.65 26.94 -4.84
N VAL A 283 -18.41 26.31 -6.00
CA VAL A 283 -19.46 25.92 -6.94
C VAL A 283 -19.83 24.46 -6.68
N THR A 284 -21.12 24.14 -6.69
CA THR A 284 -21.61 22.77 -6.40
C THR A 284 -22.11 22.10 -7.67
N ALA A 285 -21.76 20.83 -7.86
CA ALA A 285 -22.37 19.92 -8.81
C ALA A 285 -23.16 18.82 -8.09
N GLN A 286 -24.27 18.41 -8.70
CA GLN A 286 -25.04 17.26 -8.23
C GLN A 286 -24.30 15.97 -8.59
N VAL A 287 -24.31 15.02 -7.65
CA VAL A 287 -23.65 13.73 -7.80
C VAL A 287 -24.73 12.66 -7.81
N ALA A 288 -24.74 11.82 -8.85
CA ALA A 288 -25.62 10.67 -8.96
C ALA A 288 -24.95 9.42 -8.37
N VAL A 289 -25.72 8.61 -7.64
CA VAL A 289 -25.31 7.25 -7.27
C VAL A 289 -25.51 6.36 -8.49
N ARG A 290 -24.41 5.81 -9.02
CA ARG A 290 -24.49 4.83 -10.12
C ARG A 290 -24.79 3.45 -9.57
N ASP A 291 -24.05 3.05 -8.55
CA ASP A 291 -24.20 1.81 -7.80
C ASP A 291 -23.56 1.97 -6.41
N SER A 292 -23.54 0.89 -5.63
CA SER A 292 -22.96 0.91 -4.27
C SER A 292 -21.47 1.26 -4.23
N ASN A 293 -20.73 1.14 -5.33
CA ASN A 293 -19.29 1.42 -5.37
C ASN A 293 -18.94 2.73 -6.07
N TRP A 294 -19.87 3.29 -6.84
CA TRP A 294 -19.62 4.39 -7.77
C TRP A 294 -20.61 5.55 -7.64
N LEU A 295 -20.04 6.74 -7.48
CA LEU A 295 -20.69 8.03 -7.69
C LEU A 295 -20.26 8.61 -9.04
N ARG A 296 -21.13 9.43 -9.63
CA ARG A 296 -20.91 10.05 -10.94
C ARG A 296 -21.36 11.50 -10.97
N VAL A 297 -20.54 12.36 -11.57
CA VAL A 297 -20.91 13.73 -11.97
C VAL A 297 -20.90 13.78 -13.49
N ASP A 298 -22.09 13.86 -14.11
CA ASP A 298 -22.23 13.79 -15.56
C ASP A 298 -21.67 15.01 -16.29
N LYS A 299 -21.82 16.19 -15.68
CA LYS A 299 -21.39 17.46 -16.25
C LYS A 299 -20.72 18.31 -15.17
N ILE A 300 -19.49 18.72 -15.43
CA ILE A 300 -18.82 19.73 -14.62
C ILE A 300 -19.51 21.08 -14.92
N PRO A 301 -19.82 21.90 -13.89
CA PRO A 301 -20.50 23.19 -14.09
C PRO A 301 -19.75 24.07 -15.08
N ALA A 302 -20.42 24.49 -16.16
CA ALA A 302 -19.84 25.33 -17.20
C ALA A 302 -19.47 26.75 -16.74
N THR A 303 -19.91 27.14 -15.53
CA THR A 303 -19.53 28.39 -14.88
C THR A 303 -18.12 28.38 -14.29
N LEU A 304 -17.48 27.20 -14.18
CA LEU A 304 -16.09 27.09 -13.75
C LEU A 304 -15.17 27.54 -14.88
N SER A 305 -14.27 28.48 -14.55
CA SER A 305 -13.18 28.88 -15.43
C SER A 305 -12.11 27.79 -15.54
N GLU A 306 -11.14 27.97 -16.42
CA GLU A 306 -9.95 27.12 -16.41
C GLU A 306 -9.13 27.36 -15.13
N GLY A 307 -8.49 26.29 -14.64
CA GLY A 307 -7.63 26.33 -13.47
C GLY A 307 -7.69 25.07 -12.62
N SER A 308 -6.88 25.04 -11.56
CA SER A 308 -6.85 23.96 -10.57
C SER A 308 -7.92 24.16 -9.50
N TYR A 309 -8.54 23.06 -9.05
CA TYR A 309 -9.60 23.04 -8.04
C TYR A 309 -9.37 21.94 -6.99
N LEU A 310 -9.64 22.28 -5.72
CA LEU A 310 -9.98 21.31 -4.69
C LEU A 310 -11.41 20.85 -4.97
N VAL A 311 -11.60 19.53 -5.03
CA VAL A 311 -12.90 18.91 -5.14
C VAL A 311 -13.25 18.18 -3.85
N SER A 312 -14.38 18.53 -3.25
CA SER A 312 -14.82 17.99 -1.97
C SER A 312 -16.15 17.27 -2.13
N VAL A 313 -16.20 16.00 -1.72
CA VAL A 313 -17.38 15.15 -1.83
C VAL A 313 -18.09 15.13 -0.49
N TYR A 314 -19.39 15.40 -0.52
CA TYR A 314 -20.25 15.36 0.65
C TYR A 314 -21.34 14.32 0.48
N GLU A 315 -21.62 13.60 1.55
CA GLU A 315 -22.83 12.83 1.76
C GLU A 315 -23.73 13.63 2.71
N ASN A 316 -24.88 14.06 2.21
CA ASN A 316 -25.72 15.09 2.80
C ASN A 316 -24.90 16.38 3.04
N ASP A 317 -24.59 16.68 4.30
CA ASP A 317 -23.75 17.82 4.69
C ASP A 317 -22.40 17.40 5.30
N ARG A 318 -22.12 16.10 5.37
CA ARG A 318 -20.87 15.56 5.91
C ARG A 318 -19.85 15.41 4.80
N LEU A 319 -18.67 15.98 4.99
CA LEU A 319 -17.52 15.75 4.10
C LEU A 319 -17.08 14.29 4.21
N ILE A 320 -17.04 13.58 3.07
CA ILE A 320 -16.63 12.16 3.01
C ILE A 320 -15.28 11.98 2.31
N GLY A 321 -14.81 12.96 1.53
CA GLY A 321 -13.46 12.93 0.99
C GLY A 321 -13.15 14.11 0.08
N ASN A 322 -11.87 14.21 -0.27
CA ASN A 322 -11.34 15.28 -1.10
C ASN A 322 -10.51 14.71 -2.25
N GLY A 323 -10.40 15.48 -3.31
CA GLY A 323 -9.46 15.26 -4.41
C GLY A 323 -9.02 16.60 -4.98
N SER A 324 -8.18 16.56 -6.00
CA SER A 324 -7.81 17.73 -6.77
C SER A 324 -7.86 17.41 -8.25
N ILE A 325 -8.37 18.36 -9.03
CA ILE A 325 -8.42 18.29 -10.49
C ILE A 325 -8.02 19.64 -11.07
N SER A 326 -7.84 19.68 -12.37
CA SER A 326 -7.78 20.92 -13.13
C SER A 326 -8.79 20.89 -14.26
N ILE A 327 -9.40 22.05 -14.53
CA ILE A 327 -10.28 22.25 -15.67
C ILE A 327 -9.50 23.00 -16.75
N ALA A 328 -9.41 22.44 -17.96
CA ALA A 328 -8.68 23.04 -19.09
C ALA A 328 -9.25 22.58 -20.43
N THR A 329 -9.20 23.43 -21.46
CA THR A 329 -9.66 23.10 -22.82
C THR A 329 -8.58 22.43 -23.68
N GLY A 330 -7.30 22.56 -23.33
CA GLY A 330 -6.15 22.01 -24.07
C GLY A 330 -5.07 21.36 -23.18
N ASN A 331 -3.87 21.17 -23.74
CA ASN A 331 -2.74 20.60 -23.00
C ASN A 331 -2.37 21.49 -21.82
N LEU A 332 -2.52 20.94 -20.61
CA LEU A 332 -2.32 21.66 -19.37
C LEU A 332 -0.94 21.40 -18.79
N GLN A 333 -0.22 22.47 -18.46
CA GLN A 333 0.87 22.43 -17.50
C GLN A 333 0.44 23.05 -16.18
N ALA A 334 0.48 22.29 -15.09
CA ALA A 334 0.01 22.75 -13.80
C ALA A 334 0.81 22.14 -12.65
N ILE A 335 0.66 22.68 -11.44
CA ILE A 335 1.10 21.97 -10.24
C ILE A 335 -0.03 21.06 -9.79
N GLU A 336 0.18 19.74 -9.87
CA GLU A 336 -0.82 18.76 -9.44
C GLU A 336 -1.02 18.85 -7.93
N THR A 337 0.08 18.90 -7.18
CA THR A 337 0.05 18.95 -5.72
C THR A 337 1.32 19.54 -5.13
N ILE A 338 1.19 20.10 -3.92
CA ILE A 338 2.27 20.62 -3.08
C ILE A 338 2.17 19.91 -1.73
N TRP A 339 3.28 19.41 -1.17
CA TRP A 339 3.29 18.73 0.13
C TRP A 339 4.60 18.96 0.90
N LYS A 340 4.60 18.56 2.17
CA LYS A 340 5.77 18.63 3.06
C LYS A 340 6.25 17.23 3.44
N GLY A 341 7.53 17.11 3.79
CA GLY A 341 8.10 15.88 4.33
C GLY A 341 8.40 14.83 3.26
N ASN A 342 7.93 13.59 3.49
CA ASN A 342 8.40 12.40 2.79
C ASN A 342 8.21 12.48 1.25
N PRO A 343 9.24 12.20 0.44
CA PRO A 343 9.15 12.03 -1.02
C PRO A 343 8.06 11.07 -1.50
N ALA A 344 7.65 10.10 -0.68
CA ALA A 344 6.55 9.19 -0.99
C ALA A 344 5.23 9.90 -1.30
N GLY A 345 5.03 11.13 -0.83
CA GLY A 345 3.88 11.96 -1.23
C GLY A 345 3.78 12.23 -2.74
N ALA A 346 4.83 11.96 -3.52
CA ALA A 346 4.82 12.07 -4.97
C ALA A 346 3.81 11.14 -5.67
N VAL A 347 3.41 10.02 -5.04
CA VAL A 347 2.39 9.12 -5.60
C VAL A 347 0.96 9.53 -5.26
N GLU A 348 0.77 10.55 -4.42
CA GLU A 348 -0.54 11.00 -3.95
C GLU A 348 -0.86 12.41 -4.45
N ARG A 349 -2.12 12.82 -4.28
CA ARG A 349 -2.55 14.21 -4.40
C ARG A 349 -2.84 14.70 -2.99
N ASN A 350 -1.90 15.45 -2.40
CA ASN A 350 -2.17 16.11 -1.12
C ASN A 350 -3.36 17.06 -1.32
N THR A 351 -4.38 16.92 -0.47
CA THR A 351 -5.63 17.73 -0.40
C THR A 351 -5.73 18.52 0.91
N ASN A 352 -4.61 18.67 1.64
CA ASN A 352 -4.46 19.60 2.76
C ASN A 352 -3.61 20.82 2.38
N ARG A 353 -4.07 22.02 2.75
CA ARG A 353 -3.31 23.26 2.51
C ARG A 353 -1.98 23.22 3.27
N PRO A 354 -0.83 23.42 2.60
CA PRO A 354 0.45 23.49 3.29
C PRO A 354 0.59 24.81 4.06
N VAL A 355 1.14 24.72 5.27
CA VAL A 355 1.67 25.86 6.04
C VAL A 355 3.18 25.69 6.10
N LEU A 356 3.93 26.69 5.64
CA LEU A 356 5.39 26.62 5.51
C LEU A 356 6.06 27.52 6.55
N ASN A 357 7.20 27.10 7.08
CA ASN A 357 8.08 27.95 7.87
C ASN A 357 9.21 28.48 6.98
N ARG A 358 9.77 29.63 7.33
CA ARG A 358 11.03 30.11 6.72
C ARG A 358 12.12 29.04 6.82
N GLY A 359 12.86 28.85 5.73
CA GLY A 359 13.90 27.84 5.63
C GLY A 359 13.40 26.40 5.43
N GLU A 360 12.09 26.15 5.54
CA GLU A 360 11.51 24.82 5.39
C GLU A 360 11.56 24.36 3.93
N GLN A 361 11.84 23.07 3.74
CA GLN A 361 11.74 22.41 2.45
C GLN A 361 10.33 21.88 2.22
N PHE A 362 9.85 22.01 0.99
CA PHE A 362 8.59 21.44 0.54
C PHE A 362 8.74 20.92 -0.89
N ASN A 363 7.76 20.15 -1.33
CA ASN A 363 7.79 19.50 -2.63
C ASN A 363 6.59 19.95 -3.46
N ALA A 364 6.76 20.05 -4.78
CA ALA A 364 5.66 20.24 -5.72
C ALA A 364 5.82 19.30 -6.92
N LYS A 365 4.72 18.63 -7.28
CA LYS A 365 4.65 17.69 -8.40
C LYS A 365 3.99 18.39 -9.60
N PRO A 366 4.68 18.47 -10.75
CA PRO A 366 4.10 19.04 -11.95
C PRO A 366 3.09 18.08 -12.61
N TYR A 367 2.21 18.64 -13.41
CA TYR A 367 1.38 17.98 -14.40
C TYR A 367 1.72 18.55 -15.79
N PRO A 368 1.87 17.73 -16.85
CA PRO A 368 1.85 16.27 -16.83
C PRO A 368 2.91 15.68 -15.89
N ILE A 369 2.62 14.54 -15.29
CA ILE A 369 3.51 13.92 -14.31
C ILE A 369 4.86 13.64 -14.97
N TYR A 370 5.95 14.10 -14.35
CA TYR A 370 7.28 13.71 -14.79
C TYR A 370 7.59 12.32 -14.24
N TYR A 371 7.45 11.28 -15.06
CA TYR A 371 7.78 9.91 -14.65
C TYR A 371 8.65 9.18 -15.68
N GLY A 372 9.23 8.07 -15.25
CA GLY A 372 10.11 7.23 -16.06
C GLY A 372 10.41 5.90 -15.38
N MET A 373 11.30 5.12 -16.00
CA MET A 373 11.90 3.92 -15.42
C MET A 373 13.20 4.27 -14.68
N ARG A 374 13.85 3.26 -14.08
CA ARG A 374 15.09 3.41 -13.31
C ARG A 374 16.18 4.21 -14.03
N ASP A 375 16.37 3.96 -15.32
CA ASP A 375 17.44 4.57 -16.13
C ASP A 375 16.97 5.80 -16.91
N SER A 376 15.81 6.35 -16.57
CA SER A 376 15.30 7.57 -17.20
C SER A 376 16.13 8.79 -16.79
N ASP A 377 16.46 9.63 -17.77
CA ASP A 377 17.18 10.88 -17.53
C ASP A 377 16.24 11.92 -16.90
N PHE A 378 16.29 12.03 -15.57
CA PHE A 378 15.56 13.03 -14.81
C PHE A 378 16.32 14.35 -14.80
N ASN A 379 15.71 15.41 -15.34
CA ASN A 379 16.34 16.71 -15.52
C ASN A 379 15.51 17.82 -14.85
N VAL A 380 16.16 18.60 -13.98
CA VAL A 380 15.57 19.73 -13.26
C VAL A 380 15.00 20.81 -14.20
N ALA A 381 15.52 20.93 -15.42
CA ALA A 381 15.05 21.89 -16.42
C ALA A 381 13.61 21.63 -16.91
N ARG A 382 13.02 20.47 -16.57
CA ARG A 382 11.61 20.14 -16.85
C ARG A 382 10.66 20.55 -15.72
N LEU A 383 11.20 21.02 -14.60
CA LEU A 383 10.43 21.41 -13.43
C LEU A 383 10.14 22.92 -13.44
N PRO A 384 8.97 23.35 -12.96
CA PRO A 384 8.63 24.76 -12.92
C PRO A 384 9.41 25.51 -11.84
N ARG A 385 9.63 26.81 -12.04
CA ARG A 385 10.01 27.73 -10.96
C ARG A 385 8.76 28.20 -10.22
N LEU A 386 8.85 28.42 -8.92
CA LEU A 386 7.73 28.93 -8.11
C LEU A 386 7.98 30.37 -7.71
N THR A 387 7.08 31.27 -8.10
CA THR A 387 7.08 32.67 -7.66
C THR A 387 6.14 32.82 -6.48
N PHE A 388 6.66 33.29 -5.35
CA PHE A 388 5.89 33.65 -4.15
C PHE A 388 5.74 35.17 -4.13
N ALA A 389 4.51 35.67 -4.22
CA ALA A 389 4.23 37.11 -4.27
C ALA A 389 3.25 37.54 -3.18
N SER A 390 3.64 38.54 -2.39
CA SER A 390 2.76 39.30 -1.49
C SER A 390 2.84 40.79 -1.87
N ALA A 391 2.06 41.64 -1.17
CA ALA A 391 2.17 43.09 -1.35
C ALA A 391 3.54 43.66 -0.97
N ALA A 392 4.30 42.94 -0.12
CA ALA A 392 5.57 43.42 0.43
C ALA A 392 6.81 42.84 -0.29
N LYS A 393 6.74 41.60 -0.80
CA LYS A 393 7.88 40.93 -1.41
C LYS A 393 7.43 39.95 -2.48
N THR A 394 8.20 39.87 -3.56
CA THR A 394 8.14 38.81 -4.56
C THR A 394 9.47 38.08 -4.58
N VAL A 395 9.43 36.75 -4.58
CA VAL A 395 10.63 35.92 -4.68
C VAL A 395 10.39 34.74 -5.60
N ASP A 396 11.37 34.46 -6.46
CA ASP A 396 11.39 33.28 -7.31
C ASP A 396 12.22 32.19 -6.64
N ILE A 397 11.63 31.00 -6.50
CA ILE A 397 12.24 29.83 -5.89
C ILE A 397 12.50 28.82 -7.01
N SER A 398 13.77 28.47 -7.19
CA SER A 398 14.19 27.47 -8.16
C SER A 398 13.99 26.05 -7.60
N PRO A 399 13.58 25.08 -8.43
CA PRO A 399 13.49 23.69 -8.01
C PRO A 399 14.88 23.06 -7.89
N GLU A 400 15.01 22.16 -6.92
CA GLU A 400 15.95 21.05 -6.96
C GLU A 400 15.21 19.78 -7.40
N LEU A 401 15.89 18.88 -8.12
CA LEU A 401 15.27 17.64 -8.56
C LEU A 401 15.10 16.65 -7.38
N GLY A 402 13.86 16.25 -7.15
CA GLY A 402 13.52 15.06 -6.37
C GLY A 402 13.05 13.93 -7.27
N VAL A 403 13.44 12.70 -6.96
CA VAL A 403 12.94 11.49 -7.62
C VAL A 403 12.51 10.49 -6.55
N TYR A 404 11.32 9.91 -6.71
CA TYR A 404 10.81 8.86 -5.84
C TYR A 404 10.56 7.58 -6.64
N SER A 405 11.09 6.46 -6.14
CA SER A 405 10.85 5.13 -6.70
C SER A 405 9.55 4.56 -6.14
N TRP A 406 8.52 4.46 -6.95
CA TRP A 406 7.31 3.73 -6.61
C TRP A 406 7.52 2.25 -6.91
N GLY A 407 8.19 1.56 -5.97
CA GLY A 407 8.69 0.20 -6.14
C GLY A 407 7.65 -0.84 -6.56
N ILE A 408 6.37 -0.63 -6.24
CA ILE A 408 5.26 -1.53 -6.62
C ILE A 408 5.01 -1.50 -8.14
N ALA A 409 5.24 -0.36 -8.80
CA ALA A 409 4.98 -0.18 -10.23
C ALA A 409 6.25 -0.16 -11.09
N GLY A 410 7.44 -0.18 -10.48
CA GLY A 410 8.72 0.01 -11.19
C GLY A 410 8.88 1.40 -11.81
N VAL A 411 8.07 2.37 -11.37
CA VAL A 411 8.02 3.74 -11.92
C VAL A 411 8.74 4.70 -10.97
N TYR A 412 9.50 5.61 -11.54
CA TYR A 412 10.15 6.71 -10.85
C TYR A 412 9.38 8.00 -11.16
N ILE A 413 9.10 8.80 -10.15
CA ILE A 413 8.38 10.08 -10.27
C ILE A 413 9.32 11.21 -9.91
N GLY A 414 9.55 12.10 -10.87
CA GLY A 414 10.28 13.36 -10.71
C GLY A 414 9.37 14.46 -10.18
N PHE A 415 9.88 15.24 -9.23
CA PHE A 415 9.19 16.38 -8.64
C PHE A 415 10.20 17.47 -8.25
N GLY A 416 9.73 18.68 -8.01
CA GLY A 416 10.56 19.76 -7.50
C GLY A 416 10.61 19.77 -5.98
N LYS A 417 11.82 19.81 -5.43
CA LYS A 417 12.09 20.19 -4.05
C LYS A 417 12.37 21.70 -4.03
N TYR A 418 11.73 22.41 -3.11
CA TYR A 418 11.84 23.86 -2.98
C TYR A 418 12.14 24.19 -1.52
N LYS A 419 12.82 25.31 -1.31
CA LYS A 419 13.12 25.81 0.02
C LYS A 419 12.57 27.23 0.16
N VAL A 420 11.77 27.46 1.21
CA VAL A 420 11.31 28.82 1.53
C VAL A 420 12.53 29.64 1.97
N PRO A 421 12.80 30.82 1.38
CA PRO A 421 13.92 31.65 1.79
C PRO A 421 13.85 32.01 3.28
N ASN A 422 15.00 31.99 3.97
CA ASN A 422 15.09 32.33 5.41
C ASN A 422 14.69 33.79 5.69
N ASP A 423 14.88 34.67 4.71
CA ASP A 423 14.64 36.11 4.76
C ASP A 423 13.27 36.50 4.16
N LEU A 424 12.41 35.53 3.83
CA LEU A 424 11.05 35.81 3.36
C LEU A 424 10.19 36.27 4.55
N PRO A 425 9.64 37.51 4.59
CA PRO A 425 8.82 37.95 5.70
C PRO A 425 7.61 37.03 5.93
N PRO A 426 7.18 36.77 7.18
CA PRO A 426 5.96 36.02 7.44
C PRO A 426 4.75 36.68 6.78
N GLY A 427 3.80 35.87 6.31
CA GLY A 427 2.59 36.38 5.68
C GLY A 427 1.97 35.41 4.68
N LEU A 428 0.92 35.88 4.01
CA LEU A 428 0.21 35.12 2.99
C LEU A 428 0.76 35.47 1.60
N TYR A 429 1.26 34.46 0.89
CA TYR A 429 1.85 34.62 -0.44
C TYR A 429 0.99 33.95 -1.50
N THR A 430 0.82 34.61 -2.64
CA THR A 430 0.29 34.00 -3.86
C THR A 430 1.42 33.25 -4.58
N VAL A 431 1.23 31.96 -4.81
CA VAL A 431 2.18 31.07 -5.48
C VAL A 431 1.75 30.88 -6.93
N THR A 432 2.68 31.15 -7.84
CA THR A 432 2.52 30.92 -9.28
C THR A 432 3.67 30.05 -9.77
N ALA A 433 3.37 28.97 -10.48
CA ALA A 433 4.35 28.17 -11.18
C ALA A 433 4.62 28.75 -12.56
N THR A 434 5.89 28.88 -12.93
CA THR A 434 6.33 29.23 -14.29
C THR A 434 7.09 28.04 -14.87
N PHE A 435 6.53 27.45 -15.91
CA PHE A 435 7.08 26.29 -16.60
C PHE A 435 8.20 26.68 -17.58
N PRO A 436 9.02 25.71 -18.03
CA PRO A 436 10.15 26.00 -18.92
C PRO A 436 9.78 26.62 -20.27
N ASP A 437 8.56 26.38 -20.77
CA ASP A 437 8.03 27.01 -21.98
C ASP A 437 7.44 28.42 -21.74
N GLY A 438 7.52 28.92 -20.50
CA GLY A 438 6.97 30.21 -20.09
C GLY A 438 5.52 30.16 -19.61
N GLY A 439 4.84 29.00 -19.69
CA GLY A 439 3.49 28.79 -19.19
C GLY A 439 3.37 29.10 -17.70
N LYS A 440 2.33 29.83 -17.30
CA LYS A 440 2.09 30.19 -15.89
C LYS A 440 0.80 29.62 -15.36
N THR A 441 0.84 28.98 -14.20
CA THR A 441 -0.34 28.45 -13.54
C THR A 441 -0.29 28.61 -12.04
N LYS A 442 -1.46 28.56 -11.40
CA LYS A 442 -1.60 28.58 -9.95
C LYS A 442 -2.16 27.23 -9.49
N PRO A 443 -1.61 26.61 -8.43
CA PRO A 443 -2.26 25.50 -7.78
C PRO A 443 -3.57 25.96 -7.13
N TYR A 444 -4.45 25.03 -6.79
CA TYR A 444 -5.75 25.35 -6.20
C TYR A 444 -5.65 25.97 -4.80
N TRP A 445 -4.59 25.67 -4.03
CA TRP A 445 -4.11 26.55 -2.95
C TRP A 445 -3.03 27.46 -3.47
N SER A 446 -3.44 28.50 -4.17
CA SER A 446 -2.50 29.51 -4.63
C SER A 446 -2.02 30.40 -3.47
N ARG A 447 -2.71 30.43 -2.32
CA ARG A 447 -2.35 31.23 -1.16
C ARG A 447 -1.74 30.37 -0.06
N ILE A 448 -0.42 30.49 0.12
CA ILE A 448 0.35 29.76 1.13
C ILE A 448 0.78 30.70 2.25
N GLU A 449 0.53 30.30 3.50
CA GLU A 449 1.00 30.99 4.69
C GLU A 449 2.47 30.61 4.96
N VAL A 450 3.31 31.63 5.18
CA VAL A 450 4.71 31.51 5.61
C VAL A 450 4.87 32.05 7.02
N LYS A 451 5.46 31.27 7.92
CA LYS A 451 5.71 31.61 9.34
C LYS A 451 7.18 31.93 9.66
#